data_AF-A0A3N2DZE0-F1
#
_entry.id   AF-A0A3N2DZE0-F1
#
_cell.length_a   1.000
_cell.length_b   1.000
_cell.length_c   1.000
_cell.angle_alpha   90.00
_cell.angle_beta   90.00
_cell.angle_gamma   90.00
#
_symmetry.space_group_name_H-M   'P 1'
#
loop_
_entity.id
_entity.type
_entity.pdbx_description
1 polymer ?
#
loop_
_entity_poly.entity_id
_entity_poly.type
_entity_poly.pdbx_seq_one_letter_code
_entity_poly.pdbx_strand_id
1 'polypeptide(L)'
;MNKHCKYHPLDHAAFYCPRCEINTCSQCSKENLQLADDSCQCFNCNGSLDVISDSSTITPFWRQLEPAFLYPANKQAVAVMVLSALTALTLFFLPFLAIFSIILITKYSFSCLESTANGKMTAPSLNEAYQGVPLFLKLLAMSIITCMAIYFTGQYIGLRTAIFILFFSVVTLPASIIILAIENDIREAINPLRLLQVMTAIGAPYGLLLIIAAILSSSIGIINFLIGDSFTGINFFLQVLVSNYYTIVFFHLLGYVVFQYQEELGHHTETGHHKPAKRPAAILDKMQAEIHLKEGRYEQAIALYQKNITSNPQNYELHDNYFRLLIALKEQKKIESFADRFLQLLLDRGQRYQLGSTLQQLNEHCSNYRPQSAELRLTVAQLQFDKGDFKGAVNMLNGYHKDFPKHPSIAKAYTLMAKTMLQLPNMKTQAGRYIQYANRIITTNNTIKS
;
A
#
# COMPACT_ATOMS: atom_id res chain seq x y z
N MET A 1 -14.35 -16.25 -10.44
CA MET A 1 -14.04 -15.77 -9.07
C MET A 1 -14.30 -14.28 -8.98
N ASN A 2 -14.88 -13.82 -7.87
CA ASN A 2 -15.25 -12.41 -7.68
C ASN A 2 -13.97 -11.57 -7.49
N LYS A 3 -13.65 -10.62 -8.36
CA LYS A 3 -12.36 -9.89 -8.34
C LYS A 3 -12.26 -8.81 -7.24
N HIS A 4 -13.31 -8.64 -6.46
CA HIS A 4 -13.45 -7.55 -5.49
C HIS A 4 -13.46 -8.08 -4.05
N CYS A 5 -12.98 -7.24 -3.14
CA CYS A 5 -13.07 -7.51 -1.72
C CYS A 5 -14.53 -7.50 -1.27
N LYS A 6 -14.94 -8.51 -0.47
CA LYS A 6 -16.29 -8.59 0.12
C LYS A 6 -16.67 -7.33 0.90
N TYR A 7 -15.73 -6.77 1.66
CA TYR A 7 -15.98 -5.65 2.56
C TYR A 7 -15.70 -4.28 1.93
N HIS A 8 -14.85 -4.24 0.90
CA HIS A 8 -14.51 -3.04 0.15
C HIS A 8 -14.75 -3.30 -1.34
N PRO A 9 -15.99 -3.14 -1.84
CA PRO A 9 -16.34 -3.51 -3.22
C PRO A 9 -15.58 -2.74 -4.29
N LEU A 10 -15.06 -1.56 -3.96
CA LEU A 10 -14.23 -0.75 -4.85
C LEU A 10 -12.77 -1.22 -4.90
N ASP A 11 -12.34 -2.03 -3.93
CA ASP A 11 -10.98 -2.55 -3.86
C ASP A 11 -10.90 -3.96 -4.45
N HIS A 12 -9.74 -4.27 -5.03
CA HIS A 12 -9.42 -5.61 -5.50
C HIS A 12 -9.12 -6.55 -4.34
N ALA A 13 -9.49 -7.82 -4.50
CA ALA A 13 -9.15 -8.86 -3.54
C ALA A 13 -7.70 -9.30 -3.74
N ALA A 14 -6.91 -9.28 -2.66
CA ALA A 14 -5.53 -9.78 -2.64
C ALA A 14 -5.44 -11.19 -2.05
N PHE A 15 -6.47 -11.62 -1.31
CA PHE A 15 -6.46 -12.84 -0.53
C PHE A 15 -7.80 -13.55 -0.59
N TYR A 16 -7.79 -14.88 -0.59
CA TYR A 16 -8.94 -15.76 -0.46
C TYR A 16 -8.89 -16.48 0.89
N CYS A 17 -10.04 -16.58 1.56
CA CYS A 17 -10.14 -17.38 2.76
C CYS A 17 -10.89 -18.68 2.44
N PRO A 18 -10.23 -19.86 2.48
CA PRO A 18 -10.89 -21.13 2.18
C PRO A 18 -11.92 -21.53 3.24
N ARG A 19 -11.76 -21.10 4.49
CA ARG A 19 -12.71 -21.39 5.58
C ARG A 19 -13.99 -20.56 5.51
N CYS A 20 -13.88 -19.30 5.09
CA CYS A 20 -15.03 -18.40 5.01
C CYS A 20 -15.60 -18.32 3.59
N GLU A 21 -14.86 -18.83 2.60
CA GLU A 21 -15.14 -18.73 1.17
C GLU A 21 -15.31 -17.27 0.69
N ILE A 22 -14.47 -16.37 1.20
CA ILE A 22 -14.53 -14.92 0.88
C ILE A 22 -13.22 -14.41 0.29
N ASN A 23 -13.36 -13.39 -0.56
CA ASN A 23 -12.26 -12.61 -1.12
C ASN A 23 -12.06 -11.32 -0.32
N THR A 24 -10.80 -11.01 0.03
CA THR A 24 -10.43 -9.90 0.92
C THR A 24 -9.26 -9.09 0.35
N CYS A 25 -9.29 -7.77 0.49
CA CYS A 25 -8.14 -6.90 0.23
C CYS A 25 -7.16 -6.89 1.41
N SER A 26 -6.02 -6.22 1.28
CA SER A 26 -5.00 -6.11 2.33
C SER A 26 -5.48 -5.41 3.61
N GLN A 27 -6.46 -4.51 3.50
CA GLN A 27 -7.09 -3.88 4.68
C GLN A 27 -8.05 -4.83 5.41
N CYS A 28 -8.40 -5.96 4.80
CA CYS A 28 -9.31 -6.97 5.35
C CYS A 28 -8.61 -8.26 5.77
N SER A 29 -7.28 -8.21 5.92
CA SER A 29 -6.45 -9.25 6.50
C SER A 29 -5.54 -8.68 7.59
N LYS A 30 -5.03 -9.54 8.47
CA LYS A 30 -3.99 -9.21 9.46
C LYS A 30 -2.75 -10.08 9.26
N GLU A 31 -1.60 -9.57 9.64
CA GLU A 31 -0.35 -10.32 9.60
C GLU A 31 -0.36 -11.46 10.63
N ASN A 32 0.12 -12.65 10.25
CA ASN A 32 0.32 -13.74 11.20
C ASN A 32 1.62 -13.54 11.97
N LEU A 33 1.53 -13.28 13.28
CA LEU A 33 2.69 -13.01 14.13
C LEU A 33 3.41 -14.28 14.62
N GLN A 34 2.87 -15.47 14.36
CA GLN A 34 3.38 -16.74 14.90
C GLN A 34 4.23 -17.53 13.91
N LEU A 35 4.16 -17.21 12.61
CA LEU A 35 4.95 -17.87 11.57
C LEU A 35 5.99 -16.88 11.03
N ALA A 36 7.19 -17.39 10.75
CA ALA A 36 8.26 -16.61 10.14
C ALA A 36 7.97 -16.27 8.66
N ASP A 37 7.01 -16.98 8.05
CA ASP A 37 6.49 -16.70 6.71
C ASP A 37 5.41 -15.62 6.76
N ASP A 38 5.43 -14.75 5.73
CA ASP A 38 4.55 -13.61 5.42
C ASP A 38 3.06 -13.96 5.23
N SER A 39 2.57 -14.96 5.95
CA SER A 39 1.20 -15.45 5.94
C SER A 39 0.24 -14.42 6.56
N CYS A 40 -0.85 -14.14 5.86
CA CYS A 40 -1.95 -13.30 6.36
C CYS A 40 -3.07 -14.18 6.93
N GLN A 41 -3.76 -13.67 7.95
CA GLN A 41 -4.92 -14.30 8.58
C GLN A 41 -6.20 -13.53 8.27
N CYS A 42 -7.29 -14.28 8.14
CA CYS A 42 -8.62 -13.72 7.99
C CYS A 42 -9.08 -13.06 9.30
N PHE A 43 -9.58 -11.82 9.24
CA PHE A 43 -10.20 -11.16 10.40
C PHE A 43 -11.46 -11.85 10.91
N ASN A 44 -12.10 -12.70 10.10
CA ASN A 44 -13.32 -13.40 10.49
C ASN A 44 -13.01 -14.70 11.28
N CYS A 45 -12.30 -15.63 10.65
CA CYS A 45 -12.08 -16.97 11.23
C CYS A 45 -10.68 -17.19 11.82
N ASN A 46 -9.79 -16.19 11.74
CA ASN A 46 -8.36 -16.30 12.08
C ASN A 46 -7.61 -17.42 11.31
N GLY A 47 -8.23 -18.00 10.27
CA GLY A 47 -7.60 -18.99 9.41
C GLY A 47 -6.58 -18.34 8.49
N SER A 48 -5.65 -19.16 7.98
CA SER A 48 -4.71 -18.75 6.94
C SER A 48 -5.46 -18.30 5.69
N LEU A 49 -4.92 -17.28 5.04
CA LEU A 49 -5.40 -16.79 3.76
C LEU A 49 -4.50 -17.29 2.64
N ASP A 50 -5.13 -17.69 1.55
CA ASP A 50 -4.45 -18.00 0.30
C ASP A 50 -4.29 -16.69 -0.48
N VAL A 51 -3.11 -16.46 -1.05
CA VAL A 51 -2.90 -15.29 -1.92
C VAL A 51 -3.72 -15.50 -3.18
N ILE A 52 -4.53 -14.50 -3.55
CA ILE A 52 -5.10 -14.44 -4.90
C ILE A 52 -4.07 -13.74 -5.76
N SER A 53 -3.22 -14.53 -6.38
CA SER A 53 -2.30 -14.09 -7.40
C SER A 53 -3.06 -13.81 -8.68
N ASP A 54 -3.56 -12.58 -8.82
CA ASP A 54 -4.15 -12.19 -10.08
C ASP A 54 -3.01 -11.88 -11.08
N SER A 55 -2.47 -12.88 -11.76
CA SER A 55 -1.74 -12.69 -13.04
C SER A 55 -2.59 -11.90 -14.06
N SER A 56 -3.90 -11.80 -13.82
CA SER A 56 -4.85 -10.97 -14.56
C SER A 56 -4.88 -9.47 -14.18
N THR A 57 -4.19 -9.06 -13.10
CA THR A 57 -4.06 -7.63 -12.71
C THR A 57 -2.77 -6.99 -13.19
N ILE A 58 -1.74 -7.81 -13.50
CA ILE A 58 -0.54 -7.32 -14.16
C ILE A 58 -0.91 -7.04 -15.61
N THR A 59 -0.78 -5.78 -16.02
CA THR A 59 -0.99 -5.38 -17.42
C THR A 59 -0.09 -6.22 -18.31
N PRO A 60 -0.60 -6.83 -19.38
CA PRO A 60 0.26 -7.64 -20.24
C PRO A 60 1.43 -6.84 -20.81
N PHE A 61 2.62 -7.45 -20.92
CA PHE A 61 3.84 -6.75 -21.35
C PHE A 61 3.69 -6.02 -22.69
N TRP A 62 2.86 -6.55 -23.61
CA TRP A 62 2.61 -5.94 -24.92
C TRP A 62 1.75 -4.67 -24.87
N ARG A 63 1.08 -4.42 -23.74
CA ARG A 63 0.43 -3.12 -23.45
C ARG A 63 1.37 -2.15 -22.73
N GLN A 64 2.54 -2.61 -22.30
CA GLN A 64 3.58 -1.83 -21.61
C GLN A 64 4.72 -1.41 -22.56
N LEU A 65 4.53 -1.49 -23.87
CA LEU A 65 5.56 -1.12 -24.84
C LEU A 65 5.97 0.34 -24.73
N GLU A 66 5.02 1.28 -24.65
CA GLU A 66 5.33 2.71 -24.56
C GLU A 66 6.20 3.03 -23.32
N PRO A 67 5.83 2.61 -22.09
CA PRO A 67 6.71 2.75 -20.93
C PRO A 67 8.06 2.04 -21.09
N ALA A 68 8.09 0.86 -21.72
CA ALA A 68 9.33 0.12 -21.94
C ALA A 68 10.30 0.86 -22.88
N PHE A 69 9.81 1.56 -23.90
CA PHE A 69 10.64 2.42 -24.76
C PHE A 69 11.08 3.72 -24.05
N LEU A 70 10.33 4.20 -23.06
CA LEU A 70 10.75 5.34 -22.24
C LEU A 70 11.77 4.95 -21.16
N TYR A 71 11.86 3.66 -20.81
CA TYR A 71 12.73 3.17 -19.73
C TYR A 71 14.22 3.56 -19.89
N PRO A 72 14.87 3.44 -21.06
CA PRO A 72 16.27 3.80 -21.21
C PRO A 72 16.52 5.32 -21.20
N ALA A 73 15.48 6.16 -21.22
CA ALA A 73 15.61 7.62 -21.12
C ALA A 73 15.99 8.10 -19.71
N ASN A 74 16.06 7.19 -18.73
CA ASN A 74 16.61 7.48 -17.41
C ASN A 74 18.08 7.95 -17.51
N LYS A 75 18.45 8.97 -16.73
CA LYS A 75 19.80 9.58 -16.72
C LYS A 75 20.93 8.54 -16.59
N GLN A 76 20.75 7.51 -15.77
CA GLN A 76 21.78 6.48 -15.55
C GLN A 76 21.90 5.54 -16.75
N ALA A 77 20.77 5.11 -17.32
CA ALA A 77 20.76 4.30 -18.54
C ALA A 77 21.38 5.06 -19.72
N VAL A 78 21.03 6.34 -19.91
CA VAL A 78 21.64 7.22 -20.93
C VAL A 78 23.15 7.30 -20.75
N ALA A 79 23.64 7.50 -19.52
CA ALA A 79 25.07 7.57 -19.26
C ALA A 79 25.80 6.28 -19.66
N VAL A 80 25.24 5.11 -19.32
CA VAL A 80 25.83 3.81 -19.69
C VAL A 80 25.81 3.60 -21.20
N MET A 81 24.69 3.93 -21.87
CA MET A 81 24.56 3.78 -23.33
C MET A 81 25.58 4.63 -24.07
N VAL A 82 25.73 5.91 -23.68
CA VAL A 82 26.69 6.84 -24.30
C VAL A 82 28.12 6.40 -23.99
N LEU A 83 28.44 6.02 -22.76
CA LEU A 83 29.78 5.55 -22.39
C LEU A 83 30.17 4.27 -23.14
N SER A 84 29.24 3.31 -23.27
CA SER A 84 29.42 2.10 -24.07
C SER A 84 29.62 2.45 -25.56
N ALA A 85 28.85 3.38 -26.12
CA ALA A 85 29.01 3.79 -27.52
C ALA A 85 30.35 4.52 -27.78
N LEU A 86 30.79 5.38 -26.86
CA LEU A 86 32.09 6.06 -26.95
C LEU A 86 33.26 5.08 -26.86
N THR A 87 33.19 4.12 -25.94
CA THR A 87 34.23 3.09 -25.81
C THR A 87 34.26 2.17 -27.02
N ALA A 88 33.12 1.88 -27.64
CA ALA A 88 33.06 1.10 -28.87
C ALA A 88 33.80 1.78 -30.04
N LEU A 89 33.82 3.11 -30.13
CA LEU A 89 34.56 3.82 -31.20
C LEU A 89 36.07 3.53 -31.20
N THR A 90 36.62 3.10 -30.07
CA THR A 90 38.04 2.77 -29.95
C THR A 90 38.38 1.40 -30.56
N LEU A 91 37.39 0.62 -31.01
CA LEU A 91 37.53 -0.73 -31.59
C LEU A 91 38.55 -0.79 -32.73
N PHE A 92 38.66 0.27 -33.53
CA PHE A 92 39.59 0.35 -34.66
C PHE A 92 41.07 0.37 -34.25
N PHE A 93 41.38 0.87 -33.05
CA PHE A 93 42.74 1.01 -32.57
C PHE A 93 43.06 0.01 -31.46
N LEU A 94 42.06 -0.35 -30.65
CA LEU A 94 42.20 -1.17 -29.46
C LEU A 94 41.00 -2.13 -29.35
N PRO A 95 41.01 -3.27 -30.08
CA PRO A 95 39.87 -4.19 -30.13
C PRO A 95 39.49 -4.77 -28.76
N PHE A 96 40.43 -4.84 -27.82
CA PHE A 96 40.16 -5.23 -26.43
C PHE A 96 39.19 -4.27 -25.71
N LEU A 97 39.23 -2.96 -26.01
CA LEU A 97 38.31 -1.98 -25.40
C LEU A 97 36.88 -2.13 -25.90
N ALA A 98 36.67 -2.71 -27.08
CA ALA A 98 35.34 -3.04 -27.56
C ALA A 98 34.67 -4.14 -26.73
N ILE A 99 35.45 -5.10 -26.25
CA ILE A 99 34.96 -6.14 -25.34
C ILE A 99 34.44 -5.50 -24.05
N PHE A 100 35.14 -4.48 -23.53
CA PHE A 100 34.69 -3.72 -22.38
C PHE A 100 33.34 -3.03 -22.61
N SER A 101 33.11 -2.48 -23.81
CA SER A 101 31.82 -1.88 -24.19
C SER A 101 30.68 -2.90 -24.14
N ILE A 102 30.89 -4.09 -24.68
CA ILE A 102 29.91 -5.20 -24.67
C ILE A 102 29.62 -5.64 -23.23
N ILE A 103 30.66 -5.77 -22.41
CA ILE A 103 30.53 -6.14 -20.98
C ILE A 103 29.70 -5.09 -20.24
N LEU A 104 30.01 -3.81 -20.45
CA LEU A 104 29.35 -2.68 -19.79
C LEU A 104 27.84 -2.69 -20.05
N ILE A 105 27.43 -2.72 -21.33
CA ILE A 105 26.01 -2.69 -21.69
C ILE A 105 25.28 -3.98 -21.30
N THR A 106 25.91 -5.14 -21.46
CA THR A 106 25.28 -6.44 -21.15
C THR A 106 25.05 -6.58 -19.65
N LYS A 107 26.03 -6.20 -18.82
CA LYS A 107 25.88 -6.24 -17.36
C LYS A 107 24.78 -5.30 -16.89
N TYR A 108 24.74 -4.07 -17.41
CA TYR A 108 23.68 -3.13 -17.07
C TYR A 108 22.30 -3.66 -17.49
N SER A 109 22.19 -4.25 -18.68
CA SER A 109 20.94 -4.80 -19.19
C SER A 109 20.45 -5.99 -18.35
N PHE A 110 21.33 -6.88 -17.89
CA PHE A 110 20.96 -7.92 -16.92
C PHE A 110 20.44 -7.36 -15.60
N SER A 111 21.07 -6.29 -15.09
CA SER A 111 20.56 -5.64 -13.88
C SER A 111 19.19 -5.00 -14.10
N CYS A 112 18.93 -4.42 -15.28
CA CYS A 112 17.59 -3.93 -15.64
C CYS A 112 16.56 -5.07 -15.64
N LEU A 113 16.92 -6.24 -16.20
CA LEU A 113 16.08 -7.44 -16.20
C LEU A 113 15.79 -7.88 -14.77
N GLU A 114 16.83 -8.09 -13.94
CA GLU A 114 16.69 -8.55 -12.55
C GLU A 114 15.89 -7.55 -11.71
N SER A 115 16.15 -6.25 -11.84
CA SER A 115 15.41 -5.19 -11.15
C SER A 115 13.93 -5.22 -11.54
N THR A 116 13.63 -5.38 -12.83
CA THR A 116 12.25 -5.40 -13.35
C THR A 116 11.53 -6.69 -12.98
N ALA A 117 12.20 -7.84 -13.06
CA ALA A 117 11.71 -9.13 -12.57
C ALA A 117 11.37 -9.04 -11.08
N ASN A 118 12.17 -8.26 -10.34
CA ASN A 118 11.93 -7.92 -8.94
C ASN A 118 10.86 -6.84 -8.71
N GLY A 119 10.04 -6.49 -9.72
CA GLY A 119 8.95 -5.53 -9.62
C GLY A 119 9.38 -4.05 -9.58
N LYS A 120 10.67 -3.74 -9.68
CA LYS A 120 11.16 -2.35 -9.75
C LYS A 120 11.16 -1.87 -11.20
N MET A 121 10.14 -1.10 -11.57
CA MET A 121 9.93 -0.60 -12.94
C MET A 121 10.81 0.59 -13.34
N THR A 122 11.80 0.95 -12.52
CA THR A 122 12.75 2.05 -12.80
C THR A 122 14.15 1.49 -13.08
N ALA A 123 14.91 2.16 -13.95
CA ALA A 123 16.28 1.79 -14.25
C ALA A 123 17.16 1.77 -12.98
N PRO A 124 18.00 0.73 -12.79
CA PRO A 124 18.84 0.60 -11.61
C PRO A 124 19.97 1.62 -11.62
N SER A 125 20.43 1.95 -10.41
CA SER A 125 21.61 2.80 -10.24
C SER A 125 22.89 2.13 -10.70
N LEU A 126 23.89 2.92 -11.08
CA LEU A 126 25.20 2.39 -11.45
C LEU A 126 25.81 1.55 -10.32
N ASN A 127 25.56 1.93 -9.06
CA ASN A 127 26.09 1.17 -7.95
C ASN A 127 25.40 -0.21 -7.85
N GLU A 128 24.07 -0.24 -7.95
CA GLU A 128 23.30 -1.50 -7.95
C GLU A 128 23.67 -2.38 -9.15
N ALA A 129 23.78 -1.80 -10.35
CA ALA A 129 24.00 -2.54 -11.59
C ALA A 129 25.40 -3.16 -11.70
N TYR A 130 26.41 -2.59 -11.03
CA TYR A 130 27.78 -3.09 -11.08
C TYR A 130 28.23 -3.85 -9.84
N GLN A 131 27.37 -4.02 -8.82
CA GLN A 131 27.57 -4.93 -7.70
C GLN A 131 27.11 -6.36 -8.02
N GLY A 132 27.64 -7.37 -7.32
CA GLY A 132 27.20 -8.76 -7.45
C GLY A 132 27.92 -9.63 -8.51
N VAL A 133 27.40 -10.83 -8.72
CA VAL A 133 27.99 -11.88 -9.58
C VAL A 133 27.78 -11.51 -11.06
N PRO A 134 28.82 -11.60 -11.91
CA PRO A 134 28.73 -11.21 -13.32
C PRO A 134 27.97 -12.23 -14.17
N LEU A 135 26.62 -12.22 -14.13
CA LEU A 135 25.78 -13.10 -14.96
C LEU A 135 26.06 -12.98 -16.45
N PHE A 136 26.48 -11.80 -16.90
CA PHE A 136 26.90 -11.60 -18.29
C PHE A 136 28.04 -12.52 -18.72
N LEU A 137 28.95 -12.94 -17.83
CA LEU A 137 30.03 -13.89 -18.17
C LEU A 137 29.46 -15.28 -18.50
N LYS A 138 28.40 -15.68 -17.80
CA LYS A 138 27.69 -16.94 -18.07
C LYS A 138 26.99 -16.88 -19.43
N LEU A 139 26.33 -15.76 -19.75
CA LEU A 139 25.74 -15.53 -21.07
C LEU A 139 26.80 -15.54 -22.18
N LEU A 140 27.95 -14.90 -21.97
CA LEU A 140 29.06 -14.87 -22.92
C LEU A 140 29.64 -16.27 -23.17
N ALA A 141 29.87 -17.04 -22.10
CA ALA A 141 30.34 -18.42 -22.23
C ALA A 141 29.35 -19.29 -23.02
N MET A 142 28.05 -19.17 -22.71
CA MET A 142 26.98 -19.89 -23.39
C MET A 142 26.89 -19.50 -24.88
N SER A 143 27.00 -18.22 -25.20
CA SER A 143 26.95 -17.76 -26.60
C SER A 143 28.15 -18.24 -27.40
N ILE A 144 29.36 -18.25 -26.82
CA ILE A 144 30.57 -18.81 -27.45
C ILE A 144 30.39 -20.30 -27.72
N ILE A 145 29.92 -21.08 -26.74
CA ILE A 145 29.67 -22.52 -26.88
C ILE A 145 28.67 -22.77 -28.02
N THR A 146 27.58 -21.99 -28.06
CA THR A 146 26.54 -22.11 -29.09
C THR A 146 27.09 -21.77 -30.48
N CYS A 147 27.86 -20.69 -30.61
CA CYS A 147 28.51 -20.31 -31.87
C CYS A 147 29.51 -21.38 -32.36
N MET A 148 30.31 -21.95 -31.47
CA MET A 148 31.23 -23.05 -31.80
C MET A 148 30.46 -24.29 -32.26
N ALA A 149 29.37 -24.66 -31.57
CA ALA A 149 28.54 -25.79 -31.95
C ALA A 149 27.91 -25.61 -33.35
N ILE A 150 27.40 -24.42 -33.66
CA ILE A 150 26.87 -24.08 -34.98
C ILE A 150 27.96 -24.16 -36.06
N TYR A 151 29.13 -23.57 -35.79
CA TYR A 151 30.26 -23.58 -36.71
C TYR A 151 30.71 -25.01 -37.05
N PHE A 152 30.98 -25.83 -36.03
CA PHE A 152 31.42 -27.21 -36.24
C PHE A 152 30.34 -28.09 -36.88
N THR A 153 29.06 -27.89 -36.54
CA THR A 153 27.96 -28.55 -37.23
C THR A 153 27.95 -28.20 -38.71
N GLY A 154 28.17 -26.92 -39.05
CA GLY A 154 28.24 -26.46 -40.43
C GLY A 154 29.37 -27.11 -41.21
N GLN A 155 30.54 -27.25 -40.58
CA GLN A 155 31.73 -27.85 -41.21
C GLN A 155 31.63 -29.38 -41.37
N TYR A 156 31.11 -30.09 -40.36
CA TYR A 156 31.19 -31.55 -40.31
C TYR A 156 29.90 -32.30 -40.61
N ILE A 157 28.73 -31.68 -40.39
CA ILE A 157 27.42 -32.32 -40.58
C ILE A 157 26.72 -31.72 -41.81
N GLY A 158 26.80 -30.40 -41.95
CA GLY A 158 26.33 -29.67 -43.12
C GLY A 158 25.61 -28.37 -42.79
N LEU A 159 25.46 -27.54 -43.82
CA LEU A 159 24.88 -26.20 -43.68
C LEU A 159 23.41 -26.22 -43.23
N ARG A 160 22.61 -27.17 -43.73
CA ARG A 160 21.17 -27.26 -43.40
C ARG A 160 20.94 -27.51 -41.90
N THR A 161 21.71 -28.41 -41.31
CA THR A 161 21.66 -28.71 -39.87
C THR A 161 22.17 -27.53 -39.04
N ALA A 162 23.21 -26.84 -39.50
CA ALA A 162 23.71 -25.64 -38.82
C ALA A 162 22.67 -24.50 -38.81
N ILE A 163 21.97 -24.27 -39.93
CA ILE A 163 20.89 -23.28 -40.02
C ILE A 163 19.74 -23.66 -39.08
N PHE A 164 19.39 -24.94 -39.00
CA PHE A 164 18.35 -25.42 -38.07
C PHE A 164 18.73 -25.16 -36.61
N ILE A 165 19.97 -25.46 -36.21
CA ILE A 165 20.46 -25.17 -34.85
C ILE A 165 20.47 -23.67 -34.59
N LEU A 166 20.94 -22.86 -35.54
CA LEU A 166 20.93 -21.40 -35.41
C LEU A 166 19.51 -20.87 -35.18
N PHE A 167 18.53 -21.31 -35.98
CA PHE A 167 17.13 -20.93 -35.80
C PHE A 167 16.62 -21.30 -34.41
N PHE A 168 16.87 -22.54 -33.97
CA PHE A 168 16.48 -22.99 -32.64
C PHE A 168 17.12 -22.15 -31.53
N SER A 169 18.43 -21.89 -31.61
CA SER A 169 19.17 -21.07 -30.64
C SER A 169 18.62 -19.65 -30.54
N VAL A 170 18.23 -19.03 -31.66
CA VAL A 170 17.62 -17.70 -31.67
C VAL A 170 16.25 -17.71 -30.98
N VAL A 171 15.43 -18.73 -31.26
CA VAL A 171 14.10 -18.89 -30.66
C VAL A 171 14.19 -19.14 -29.15
N THR A 172 15.18 -19.89 -28.68
CA THR A 172 15.34 -20.20 -27.24
C THR A 172 16.11 -19.15 -26.46
N LEU A 173 16.81 -18.21 -27.13
CA LEU A 173 17.67 -17.23 -26.46
C LEU A 173 16.96 -16.41 -25.37
N PRO A 174 15.74 -15.88 -25.57
CA PRO A 174 15.01 -15.17 -24.51
C PRO A 174 14.75 -16.04 -23.28
N ALA A 175 14.33 -17.29 -23.48
CA ALA A 175 14.11 -18.25 -22.39
C ALA A 175 15.43 -18.58 -21.66
N SER A 176 16.54 -18.76 -22.39
CA SER A 176 17.87 -18.95 -21.77
C SER A 176 18.28 -17.77 -20.89
N ILE A 177 18.03 -16.53 -21.34
CA ILE A 177 18.33 -15.33 -20.56
C ILE A 177 17.44 -15.25 -19.30
N ILE A 178 16.15 -15.57 -19.43
CA ILE A 178 15.20 -15.62 -18.30
C ILE A 178 15.65 -16.64 -17.25
N ILE A 179 15.94 -17.88 -17.66
CA ILE A 179 16.40 -18.95 -16.75
C ILE A 179 17.71 -18.55 -16.09
N LEU A 180 18.64 -17.98 -16.86
CA LEU A 180 19.93 -17.56 -16.31
C LEU A 180 19.77 -16.45 -15.26
N ALA A 181 18.82 -15.53 -15.45
CA ALA A 181 18.55 -14.46 -14.49
C ALA A 181 17.85 -14.97 -13.22
N ILE A 182 16.99 -15.99 -13.33
CA ILE A 182 16.25 -16.57 -12.20
C ILE A 182 17.14 -17.56 -11.43
N GLU A 183 17.69 -18.55 -12.11
CA GLU A 183 18.31 -19.71 -11.48
C GLU A 183 19.83 -19.57 -11.32
N ASN A 184 20.44 -18.59 -12.00
CA ASN A 184 21.88 -18.38 -11.98
C ASN A 184 22.70 -19.63 -12.40
N ASP A 185 22.15 -20.57 -13.16
CA ASP A 185 22.85 -21.78 -13.66
C ASP A 185 22.86 -21.84 -15.19
N ILE A 186 24.05 -22.05 -15.76
CA ILE A 186 24.22 -22.21 -17.22
C ILE A 186 23.56 -23.52 -17.70
N ARG A 187 23.64 -24.58 -16.89
CA ARG A 187 23.15 -25.91 -17.28
C ARG A 187 21.64 -25.89 -17.48
N GLU A 188 20.92 -25.25 -16.58
CA GLU A 188 19.47 -25.08 -16.68
C GLU A 188 19.13 -24.12 -17.84
N ALA A 189 19.92 -23.06 -18.05
CA ALA A 189 19.70 -22.10 -19.15
C ALA A 189 19.89 -22.69 -20.57
N ILE A 190 20.59 -23.82 -20.70
CA ILE A 190 20.73 -24.56 -21.97
C ILE A 190 19.93 -25.87 -21.99
N ASN A 191 19.23 -26.22 -20.91
CA ASN A 191 18.48 -27.46 -20.81
C ASN A 191 17.23 -27.37 -21.70
N PRO A 192 17.09 -28.21 -22.75
CA PRO A 192 15.98 -28.11 -23.69
C PRO A 192 14.62 -28.32 -23.04
N LEU A 193 14.54 -29.13 -21.98
CA LEU A 193 13.30 -29.36 -21.25
C LEU A 193 12.88 -28.12 -20.46
N ARG A 194 13.84 -27.44 -19.80
CA ARG A 194 13.57 -26.19 -19.08
C ARG A 194 13.19 -25.06 -20.02
N LEU A 195 13.90 -24.94 -21.13
CA LEU A 195 13.59 -23.96 -22.17
C LEU A 195 12.16 -24.16 -22.68
N LEU A 196 11.77 -25.41 -22.95
CA LEU A 196 10.41 -25.73 -23.35
C LEU A 196 9.39 -25.41 -22.24
N GLN A 197 9.69 -25.73 -20.97
CA GLN A 197 8.83 -25.38 -19.83
C GLN A 197 8.55 -23.88 -19.78
N VAL A 198 9.60 -23.03 -19.80
CA VAL A 198 9.46 -21.57 -19.79
C VAL A 198 8.67 -21.06 -20.99
N MET A 199 8.96 -21.56 -22.20
CA MET A 199 8.24 -21.18 -23.41
C MET A 199 6.75 -21.55 -23.34
N THR A 200 6.43 -22.73 -22.81
CA THR A 200 5.04 -23.19 -22.64
C THR A 200 4.31 -22.48 -21.50
N ALA A 201 5.01 -22.12 -20.42
CA ALA A 201 4.46 -21.36 -19.30
C ALA A 201 4.03 -19.95 -19.75
N ILE A 202 4.87 -19.28 -20.55
CA ILE A 202 4.54 -17.97 -21.13
C ILE A 202 3.46 -18.11 -22.22
N GLY A 203 3.55 -19.15 -23.06
CA GLY A 203 2.58 -19.48 -24.10
C GLY A 203 2.66 -18.58 -25.34
N ALA A 204 1.52 -18.31 -25.98
CA ALA A 204 1.46 -17.50 -27.22
C ALA A 204 2.15 -16.11 -27.13
N PRO A 205 2.11 -15.40 -25.99
CA PRO A 205 2.86 -14.16 -25.81
C PRO A 205 4.38 -14.28 -25.98
N TYR A 206 4.96 -15.48 -25.82
CA TYR A 206 6.38 -15.71 -26.13
C TYR A 206 6.68 -15.47 -27.62
N GLY A 207 5.74 -15.82 -28.52
CA GLY A 207 5.87 -15.52 -29.94
C GLY A 207 5.89 -14.02 -30.22
N LEU A 208 5.10 -13.24 -29.47
CA LEU A 208 5.11 -11.78 -29.58
C LEU A 208 6.43 -11.17 -29.10
N LEU A 209 7.01 -11.73 -28.03
CA LEU A 209 8.35 -11.35 -27.55
C LEU A 209 9.42 -11.58 -28.63
N LEU A 210 9.35 -12.70 -29.36
CA LEU A 210 10.25 -12.98 -30.49
C LEU A 210 10.04 -12.01 -31.66
N ILE A 211 8.80 -11.68 -32.00
CA ILE A 211 8.48 -10.69 -33.04
C ILE A 211 9.07 -9.32 -32.67
N ILE A 212 8.91 -8.89 -31.41
CA ILE A 212 9.51 -7.64 -30.93
C ILE A 212 11.04 -7.70 -31.04
N ALA A 213 11.68 -8.78 -30.58
CA ALA A 213 13.12 -8.96 -30.70
C ALA A 213 13.60 -8.88 -32.16
N ALA A 214 12.85 -9.49 -33.08
CA ALA A 214 13.16 -9.48 -34.51
C ALA A 214 13.00 -8.08 -35.12
N ILE A 215 11.95 -7.34 -34.76
CA ILE A 215 11.73 -5.95 -35.20
C ILE A 215 12.90 -5.08 -34.73
N LEU A 216 13.20 -5.09 -33.42
CA LEU A 216 14.29 -4.31 -32.83
C LEU A 216 15.64 -4.61 -33.50
N SER A 217 15.92 -5.89 -33.74
CA SER A 217 17.17 -6.31 -34.39
C SER A 217 17.24 -5.89 -35.86
N SER A 218 16.13 -6.03 -36.60
CA SER A 218 16.06 -5.70 -38.02
C SER A 218 16.17 -4.20 -38.28
N SER A 219 15.63 -3.37 -37.37
CA SER A 219 15.73 -1.90 -37.46
C SER A 219 17.19 -1.41 -37.54
N ILE A 220 18.12 -2.06 -36.81
CA ILE A 220 19.55 -1.71 -36.86
C ILE A 220 20.13 -1.97 -38.26
N GLY A 221 19.72 -3.07 -38.91
CA GLY A 221 20.16 -3.42 -40.27
C GLY A 221 19.63 -2.45 -41.33
N ILE A 222 18.38 -2.00 -41.20
CA ILE A 222 17.78 -1.01 -42.11
C ILE A 222 18.50 0.35 -41.99
N ILE A 223 18.82 0.78 -40.76
CA ILE A 223 19.57 2.01 -40.52
C ILE A 223 20.94 1.94 -41.22
N ASN A 224 21.63 0.81 -41.09
CA ASN A 224 22.92 0.59 -41.74
C ASN A 224 22.79 0.65 -43.28
N PHE A 225 21.77 0.01 -43.85
CA PHE A 225 21.51 0.05 -45.29
C PHE A 225 21.20 1.47 -45.82
N LEU A 226 20.40 2.26 -45.09
CA LEU A 226 19.98 3.61 -45.50
C LEU A 226 21.13 4.63 -45.43
N ILE A 227 22.02 4.49 -44.45
CA ILE A 227 23.17 5.39 -44.26
C ILE A 227 24.30 5.05 -45.26
N GLY A 228 24.32 3.83 -45.80
CA GLY A 228 25.30 3.33 -46.76
C GLY A 228 26.68 3.07 -46.14
N ASP A 229 27.60 2.52 -46.94
CA ASP A 229 28.97 2.14 -46.54
C ASP A 229 29.90 3.35 -46.26
N SER A 230 29.34 4.56 -46.13
CA SER A 230 30.10 5.77 -45.80
C SER A 230 30.57 5.67 -44.36
N PHE A 231 31.74 5.09 -44.18
CA PHE A 231 32.29 4.70 -42.88
C PHE A 231 32.80 5.92 -42.11
N THR A 232 31.88 6.63 -41.46
CA THR A 232 32.21 7.71 -40.51
C THR A 232 32.07 7.18 -39.09
N GLY A 233 32.97 7.58 -38.17
CA GLY A 233 32.87 7.19 -36.76
C GLY A 233 31.53 7.59 -36.12
N ILE A 234 30.88 8.64 -36.64
CA ILE A 234 29.54 9.08 -36.21
C ILE A 234 28.48 8.02 -36.52
N ASN A 235 28.51 7.41 -37.71
CA ASN A 235 27.55 6.37 -38.09
C ASN A 235 27.69 5.14 -37.19
N PHE A 236 28.93 4.70 -36.93
CA PHE A 236 29.19 3.60 -36.02
C PHE A 236 28.75 3.92 -34.57
N PHE A 237 29.03 5.14 -34.09
CA PHE A 237 28.59 5.60 -32.77
C PHE A 237 27.06 5.55 -32.63
N LEU A 238 26.34 6.09 -33.62
CA LEU A 238 24.87 6.10 -33.62
C LEU A 238 24.30 4.68 -33.68
N GLN A 239 24.92 3.79 -34.47
CA GLN A 239 24.51 2.39 -34.55
C GLN A 239 24.66 1.67 -33.21
N VAL A 240 25.80 1.83 -32.54
CA VAL A 240 26.03 1.25 -31.21
C VAL A 240 25.08 1.87 -30.18
N LEU A 241 24.83 3.18 -30.24
CA LEU A 241 23.91 3.86 -29.33
C LEU A 241 22.47 3.32 -29.46
N VAL A 242 21.97 3.16 -30.69
CA VAL A 242 20.64 2.58 -30.97
C VAL A 242 20.60 1.11 -30.55
N SER A 243 21.65 0.34 -30.83
CA SER A 243 21.75 -1.06 -30.40
C SER A 243 21.74 -1.22 -28.88
N ASN A 244 22.43 -0.34 -28.16
CA ASN A 244 22.45 -0.31 -26.70
C ASN A 244 21.07 0.02 -26.15
N TYR A 245 20.39 0.99 -26.75
CA TYR A 245 19.03 1.36 -26.40
C TYR A 245 18.06 0.16 -26.54
N TYR A 246 18.05 -0.52 -27.69
CA TYR A 246 17.19 -1.69 -27.88
C TYR A 246 17.55 -2.87 -26.98
N THR A 247 18.83 -3.07 -26.66
CA THR A 247 19.25 -4.09 -25.69
C THR A 247 18.63 -3.82 -24.32
N ILE A 248 18.69 -2.58 -23.81
CA ILE A 248 18.09 -2.23 -22.51
C ILE A 248 16.57 -2.41 -22.53
N VAL A 249 15.88 -1.93 -23.58
CA VAL A 249 14.42 -2.12 -23.73
C VAL A 249 14.08 -3.61 -23.70
N PHE A 250 14.81 -4.44 -24.44
CA PHE A 250 14.53 -5.85 -24.53
C PHE A 250 14.73 -6.57 -23.19
N PHE A 251 15.83 -6.31 -22.48
CA PHE A 251 16.07 -6.89 -21.16
C PHE A 251 15.05 -6.41 -20.11
N HIS A 252 14.62 -5.15 -20.18
CA HIS A 252 13.53 -4.66 -19.35
C HIS A 252 12.21 -5.40 -19.64
N LEU A 253 11.88 -5.64 -20.92
CA LEU A 253 10.71 -6.44 -21.31
C LEU A 253 10.82 -7.89 -20.85
N LEU A 254 12.00 -8.52 -20.91
CA LEU A 254 12.23 -9.86 -20.35
C LEU A 254 11.98 -9.88 -18.85
N GLY A 255 12.50 -8.88 -18.13
CA GLY A 255 12.25 -8.76 -16.69
C GLY A 255 10.77 -8.56 -16.39
N TYR A 256 10.07 -7.78 -17.21
CA TYR A 256 8.62 -7.61 -17.09
C TYR A 256 7.86 -8.91 -17.34
N VAL A 257 8.28 -9.73 -18.31
CA VAL A 257 7.70 -11.05 -18.55
C VAL A 257 7.91 -11.96 -17.34
N VAL A 258 9.09 -11.96 -16.74
CA VAL A 258 9.35 -12.71 -15.49
C VAL A 258 8.43 -12.23 -14.37
N PHE A 259 8.29 -10.91 -14.20
CA PHE A 259 7.37 -10.33 -13.22
C PHE A 259 5.90 -10.72 -13.47
N GLN A 260 5.47 -10.73 -14.75
CA GLN A 260 4.10 -11.06 -15.14
C GLN A 260 3.76 -12.54 -14.95
N TYR A 261 4.69 -13.44 -15.26
CA TYR A 261 4.52 -14.91 -15.23
C TYR A 261 5.25 -15.56 -14.05
N GLN A 262 5.42 -14.81 -12.96
CA GLN A 262 6.25 -15.19 -11.82
C GLN A 262 5.82 -16.53 -11.20
N GLU A 263 4.51 -16.82 -11.17
CA GLU A 263 3.99 -18.07 -10.61
C GLU A 263 4.18 -19.27 -11.53
N GLU A 264 3.88 -19.09 -12.81
CA GLU A 264 4.02 -20.13 -13.82
C GLU A 264 5.49 -20.52 -14.02
N LEU A 265 6.42 -19.60 -13.74
CA LEU A 265 7.86 -19.82 -13.77
C LEU A 265 8.44 -20.31 -12.42
N GLY A 266 7.62 -20.43 -11.36
CA GLY A 266 8.07 -20.86 -10.03
C GLY A 266 8.96 -19.85 -9.31
N HIS A 267 8.92 -18.58 -9.70
CA HIS A 267 9.71 -17.48 -9.14
C HIS A 267 8.80 -16.57 -8.31
N HIS A 268 8.88 -16.64 -6.98
CA HIS A 268 8.14 -15.72 -6.12
C HIS A 268 8.98 -14.48 -5.83
N THR A 269 8.56 -13.34 -6.36
CA THR A 269 9.23 -12.06 -6.12
C THR A 269 8.97 -11.56 -4.69
N GLU A 270 10.01 -11.12 -3.97
CA GLU A 270 9.88 -10.48 -2.65
C GLU A 270 9.02 -9.19 -2.67
N THR A 271 8.68 -8.67 -3.85
CA THR A 271 7.92 -7.43 -4.03
C THR A 271 6.47 -7.63 -4.46
N GLY A 272 6.10 -8.85 -4.89
CA GLY A 272 4.69 -9.24 -5.12
C GLY A 272 3.90 -9.37 -3.81
N HIS A 273 4.62 -9.55 -2.71
CA HIS A 273 4.15 -9.33 -1.37
C HIS A 273 4.92 -8.14 -0.83
N HIS A 274 4.37 -6.93 -0.97
CA HIS A 274 4.70 -5.88 -0.02
C HIS A 274 4.63 -6.54 1.36
N LYS A 275 5.77 -6.75 2.04
CA LYS A 275 5.79 -7.00 3.49
C LYS A 275 4.88 -5.92 4.06
N PRO A 276 3.64 -6.22 4.45
CA PRO A 276 2.81 -5.17 4.99
C PRO A 276 3.56 -4.75 6.25
N ALA A 277 4.08 -3.52 6.25
CA ALA A 277 4.82 -3.01 7.38
C ALA A 277 4.00 -3.31 8.62
N LYS A 278 4.56 -4.09 9.56
CA LYS A 278 3.82 -4.69 10.67
C LYS A 278 2.88 -3.66 11.27
N ARG A 279 1.58 -3.82 11.01
CA ARG A 279 0.60 -2.81 11.40
C ARG A 279 0.52 -2.78 12.92
N PRO A 280 0.53 -1.58 13.54
CA PRO A 280 0.28 -1.45 14.96
C PRO A 280 -1.03 -2.15 15.34
N ALA A 281 -1.05 -2.83 16.49
CA ALA A 281 -2.22 -3.58 16.95
C ALA A 281 -3.51 -2.73 16.98
N ALA A 282 -3.40 -1.44 17.32
CA ALA A 282 -4.53 -0.53 17.34
C ALA A 282 -5.18 -0.33 15.94
N ILE A 283 -4.36 -0.31 14.88
CA ILE A 283 -4.86 -0.20 13.50
C ILE A 283 -5.57 -1.50 13.10
N LEU A 284 -4.99 -2.65 13.43
CA LEU A 284 -5.60 -3.96 13.16
C LEU A 284 -6.93 -4.12 13.91
N ASP A 285 -6.98 -3.74 15.18
CA ASP A 285 -8.21 -3.77 15.97
C ASP A 285 -9.30 -2.87 15.38
N LYS A 286 -8.94 -1.69 14.83
CA LYS A 286 -9.89 -0.79 14.15
C LYS A 286 -10.45 -1.44 12.88
N MET A 287 -9.58 -1.97 12.01
CA MET A 287 -9.97 -2.66 10.77
C MET A 287 -10.86 -3.89 11.08
N GLN A 288 -10.50 -4.66 12.10
CA GLN A 288 -11.28 -5.82 12.52
C GLN A 288 -12.65 -5.43 13.08
N ALA A 289 -12.76 -4.31 13.81
CA ALA A 289 -14.04 -3.81 14.30
C ALA A 289 -14.99 -3.47 13.15
N GLU A 290 -14.51 -2.79 12.10
CA GLU A 290 -15.31 -2.48 10.91
C GLU A 290 -15.84 -3.72 10.19
N ILE A 291 -15.01 -4.77 10.10
CA ILE A 291 -15.43 -6.06 9.53
C ILE A 291 -16.48 -6.72 10.41
N HIS A 292 -16.32 -6.73 11.73
CA HIS A 292 -17.33 -7.25 12.65
C HIS A 292 -18.66 -6.49 12.55
N LEU A 293 -18.62 -5.18 12.34
CA LEU A 293 -19.83 -4.39 12.07
C LEU A 293 -20.54 -4.82 10.78
N LYS A 294 -19.80 -4.96 9.67
CA LYS A 294 -20.35 -5.41 8.37
C LYS A 294 -20.91 -6.84 8.42
N GLU A 295 -20.39 -7.66 9.33
CA GLU A 295 -20.82 -9.05 9.55
C GLU A 295 -21.91 -9.19 10.62
N GLY A 296 -22.38 -8.09 11.23
CA GLY A 296 -23.41 -8.11 12.27
C GLY A 296 -22.93 -8.62 13.64
N ARG A 297 -21.62 -8.80 13.84
CA ARG A 297 -21.01 -9.25 15.11
C ARG A 297 -20.76 -8.08 16.06
N TYR A 298 -21.84 -7.42 16.48
CA TYR A 298 -21.80 -6.16 17.22
C TYR A 298 -21.06 -6.23 18.57
N GLU A 299 -21.20 -7.33 19.32
CA GLU A 299 -20.50 -7.49 20.61
C GLU A 299 -18.97 -7.53 20.44
N GLN A 300 -18.49 -8.18 19.39
CA GLN A 300 -17.06 -8.27 19.06
C GLN A 300 -16.53 -6.90 18.64
N ALA A 301 -17.30 -6.15 17.84
CA ALA A 301 -16.95 -4.78 17.49
C ALA A 301 -16.88 -3.86 18.73
N ILE A 302 -17.85 -3.96 19.64
CA ILE A 302 -17.86 -3.21 20.92
C ILE A 302 -16.59 -3.51 21.72
N ALA A 303 -16.21 -4.78 21.87
CA ALA A 303 -15.01 -5.17 22.62
C ALA A 303 -13.73 -4.56 22.02
N LEU A 304 -13.61 -4.57 20.68
CA LEU A 304 -12.48 -3.96 19.97
C LEU A 304 -12.44 -2.43 20.12
N TYR A 305 -13.58 -1.75 20.03
CA TYR A 305 -13.64 -0.31 20.28
C TYR A 305 -13.22 0.04 21.71
N GLN A 306 -13.72 -0.69 22.72
CA GLN A 306 -13.34 -0.47 24.13
C GLN A 306 -11.84 -0.67 24.36
N LYS A 307 -11.26 -1.73 23.78
CA LYS A 307 -9.82 -1.99 23.81
C LYS A 307 -9.05 -0.82 23.18
N ASN A 308 -9.44 -0.39 21.98
CA ASN A 308 -8.78 0.68 21.25
C ASN A 308 -8.88 2.05 21.95
N ILE A 309 -10.03 2.36 22.56
CA ILE A 309 -10.25 3.57 23.36
C ILE A 309 -9.35 3.55 24.60
N THR A 310 -9.16 2.40 25.23
CA THR A 310 -8.28 2.26 26.40
C THR A 310 -6.82 2.51 26.03
N SER A 311 -6.37 2.01 24.87
CA SER A 311 -5.01 2.25 24.37
C SER A 311 -4.79 3.66 23.82
N ASN A 312 -5.82 4.29 23.24
CA ASN A 312 -5.74 5.63 22.66
C ASN A 312 -6.87 6.55 23.17
N PRO A 313 -6.87 6.95 24.46
CA PRO A 313 -8.00 7.69 25.07
C PRO A 313 -8.27 9.05 24.44
N GLN A 314 -7.27 9.64 23.77
CA GLN A 314 -7.40 10.94 23.11
C GLN A 314 -7.93 10.83 21.67
N ASN A 315 -8.14 9.64 21.11
CA ASN A 315 -8.63 9.53 19.74
C ASN A 315 -10.15 9.80 19.68
N TYR A 316 -10.53 10.98 19.18
CA TYR A 316 -11.91 11.40 19.01
C TYR A 316 -12.70 10.48 18.06
N GLU A 317 -12.11 10.08 16.93
CA GLU A 317 -12.80 9.28 15.91
C GLU A 317 -13.26 7.93 16.48
N LEU A 318 -12.43 7.30 17.33
CA LEU A 318 -12.78 6.06 18.02
C LEU A 318 -13.94 6.25 19.00
N HIS A 319 -13.96 7.37 19.73
CA HIS A 319 -15.05 7.65 20.68
C HIS A 319 -16.36 7.95 19.96
N ASP A 320 -16.33 8.73 18.88
CA ASP A 320 -17.50 9.07 18.07
C ASP A 320 -18.10 7.81 17.41
N ASN A 321 -17.26 6.99 16.76
CA ASN A 321 -17.71 5.74 16.13
C ASN A 321 -18.31 4.77 17.17
N TYR A 322 -17.68 4.64 18.34
CA TYR A 322 -18.20 3.81 19.42
C TYR A 322 -19.53 4.35 19.99
N PHE A 323 -19.64 5.67 20.22
CA PHE A 323 -20.88 6.29 20.69
C PHE A 323 -22.03 6.07 19.70
N ARG A 324 -21.80 6.32 18.40
CA ARG A 324 -22.81 6.08 17.35
C ARG A 324 -23.23 4.62 17.28
N LEU A 325 -22.29 3.68 17.44
CA LEU A 325 -22.61 2.26 17.50
C LEU A 325 -23.53 1.94 18.69
N LEU A 326 -23.23 2.46 19.88
CA LEU A 326 -24.07 2.23 21.06
C LEU A 326 -25.48 2.81 20.92
N ILE A 327 -25.59 4.01 20.33
CA ILE A 327 -26.88 4.66 20.02
C ILE A 327 -27.67 3.81 19.02
N ALA A 328 -27.04 3.35 17.93
CA ALA A 328 -27.68 2.51 16.92
C ALA A 328 -28.19 1.18 17.51
N LEU A 329 -27.43 0.59 18.44
CA LEU A 329 -27.80 -0.66 19.13
C LEU A 329 -28.76 -0.44 20.31
N LYS A 330 -29.08 0.81 20.67
CA LYS A 330 -29.92 1.18 21.83
C LYS A 330 -29.42 0.60 23.15
N GLU A 331 -28.11 0.49 23.30
CA GLU A 331 -27.44 -0.10 24.46
C GLU A 331 -27.34 0.90 25.62
N GLN A 332 -28.49 1.26 26.20
CA GLN A 332 -28.63 2.38 27.15
C GLN A 332 -27.64 2.33 28.31
N LYS A 333 -27.45 1.17 28.94
CA LYS A 333 -26.51 1.01 30.06
C LYS A 333 -25.07 1.32 29.65
N LYS A 334 -24.65 0.89 28.45
CA LYS A 334 -23.30 1.15 27.93
C LYS A 334 -23.13 2.62 27.56
N ILE A 335 -24.17 3.25 26.99
CA ILE A 335 -24.19 4.69 26.69
C ILE A 335 -23.97 5.49 27.98
N GLU A 336 -24.77 5.23 29.02
CA GLU A 336 -24.67 5.93 30.30
C GLU A 336 -23.29 5.80 30.94
N SER A 337 -22.68 4.61 30.87
CA SER A 337 -21.33 4.37 31.41
C SER A 337 -20.22 5.08 30.63
N PHE A 338 -20.42 5.35 29.34
CA PHE A 338 -19.41 5.90 28.44
C PHE A 338 -19.55 7.42 28.23
N ALA A 339 -20.78 7.94 28.32
CA ALA A 339 -21.15 9.31 27.99
C ALA A 339 -20.31 10.35 28.71
N ASP A 340 -20.10 10.21 30.02
CA ASP A 340 -19.29 11.13 30.82
C ASP A 340 -17.87 11.29 30.25
N ARG A 341 -17.22 10.16 29.94
CA ARG A 341 -15.87 10.14 29.39
C ARG A 341 -15.82 10.82 28.03
N PHE A 342 -16.79 10.53 27.16
CA PHE A 342 -16.79 11.11 25.81
C PHE A 342 -17.12 12.61 25.82
N LEU A 343 -18.10 13.04 26.62
CA LEU A 343 -18.45 14.46 26.74
C LEU A 343 -17.33 15.26 27.41
N GLN A 344 -16.62 14.68 28.39
CA GLN A 344 -15.42 15.31 28.97
C GLN A 344 -14.32 15.48 27.92
N LEU A 345 -14.07 14.47 27.08
CA LEU A 345 -13.10 14.57 25.98
C LEU A 345 -13.45 15.69 24.99
N LEU A 346 -14.74 15.84 24.65
CA LEU A 346 -15.24 16.92 23.79
C LEU A 346 -15.06 18.30 24.42
N LEU A 347 -15.29 18.39 25.74
CA LEU A 347 -15.11 19.61 26.52
C LEU A 347 -13.63 20.02 26.56
N ASP A 348 -12.74 19.10 26.89
CA ASP A 348 -11.29 19.33 27.00
C ASP A 348 -10.69 19.78 25.65
N ARG A 349 -11.26 19.31 24.54
CA ARG A 349 -10.87 19.70 23.17
C ARG A 349 -11.54 20.98 22.67
N GLY A 350 -12.44 21.58 23.45
CA GLY A 350 -13.17 22.78 23.07
C GLY A 350 -14.19 22.58 21.92
N GLN A 351 -14.57 21.34 21.60
CA GLN A 351 -15.49 21.02 20.51
C GLN A 351 -16.96 21.24 20.92
N ARG A 352 -17.32 22.51 21.18
CA ARG A 352 -18.66 22.89 21.70
C ARG A 352 -19.82 22.46 20.79
N TYR A 353 -19.65 22.49 19.47
CA TYR A 353 -20.68 22.07 18.53
C TYR A 353 -21.00 20.58 18.67
N GLN A 354 -19.98 19.71 18.54
CA GLN A 354 -20.10 18.27 18.77
C GLN A 354 -20.61 17.94 20.17
N LEU A 355 -20.13 18.64 21.21
CA LEU A 355 -20.64 18.46 22.57
C LEU A 355 -22.16 18.69 22.62
N GLY A 356 -22.63 19.77 22.00
CA GLY A 356 -24.05 20.10 21.91
C GLY A 356 -24.89 19.12 21.08
N SER A 357 -24.34 18.52 20.01
CA SER A 357 -25.06 17.53 19.19
C SER A 357 -25.08 16.15 19.86
N THR A 358 -23.97 15.71 20.44
CA THR A 358 -23.89 14.45 21.21
C THR A 358 -24.84 14.48 22.41
N LEU A 359 -24.94 15.60 23.13
CA LEU A 359 -25.90 15.78 24.21
C LEU A 359 -27.36 15.63 23.75
N GLN A 360 -27.69 16.14 22.57
CA GLN A 360 -29.04 16.02 22.04
C GLN A 360 -29.38 14.55 21.74
N GLN A 361 -28.51 13.84 21.02
CA GLN A 361 -28.68 12.41 20.73
C GLN A 361 -28.79 11.60 22.02
N LEU A 362 -28.02 11.98 23.04
CA LEU A 362 -28.04 11.33 24.34
C LEU A 362 -29.35 11.58 25.08
N ASN A 363 -29.88 12.81 25.09
CA ASN A 363 -31.17 13.10 25.73
C ASN A 363 -32.34 12.36 25.06
N GLU A 364 -32.27 12.12 23.75
CA GLU A 364 -33.26 11.33 23.00
C GLU A 364 -33.27 9.86 23.41
N HIS A 365 -32.14 9.30 23.86
CA HIS A 365 -32.00 7.88 24.22
C HIS A 365 -31.94 7.62 25.74
N CYS A 366 -31.47 8.59 26.51
CA CYS A 366 -31.23 8.52 27.95
C CYS A 366 -31.82 9.76 28.65
N SER A 367 -33.11 9.73 28.97
CA SER A 367 -33.85 10.89 29.51
C SER A 367 -33.37 11.37 30.89
N ASN A 368 -32.67 10.52 31.65
CA ASN A 368 -32.25 10.78 33.03
C ASN A 368 -30.75 10.96 33.20
N TYR A 369 -30.00 11.07 32.09
CA TYR A 369 -28.55 11.21 32.16
C TYR A 369 -28.14 12.49 32.88
N ARG A 370 -27.12 12.38 33.74
CA ARG A 370 -26.53 13.50 34.48
C ARG A 370 -25.01 13.30 34.58
N PRO A 371 -24.19 14.23 34.07
CA PRO A 371 -22.74 14.14 34.17
C PRO A 371 -22.27 14.07 35.63
N GLN A 372 -21.28 13.23 35.94
CA GLN A 372 -20.67 13.11 37.27
C GLN A 372 -19.60 14.18 37.52
N SER A 373 -19.03 14.76 36.47
CA SER A 373 -18.10 15.89 36.60
C SER A 373 -18.84 17.20 36.85
N ALA A 374 -18.43 17.94 37.88
CA ALA A 374 -19.00 19.23 38.26
C ALA A 374 -18.88 20.26 37.10
N GLU A 375 -17.69 20.34 36.50
CA GLU A 375 -17.41 21.25 35.38
C GLU A 375 -18.20 20.89 34.12
N LEU A 376 -18.25 19.59 33.79
CA LEU A 376 -19.02 19.10 32.66
C LEU A 376 -20.51 19.37 32.85
N ARG A 377 -21.06 19.08 34.04
CA ARG A 377 -22.48 19.32 34.36
C ARG A 377 -22.86 20.80 34.22
N LEU A 378 -22.00 21.70 34.69
CA LEU A 378 -22.22 23.14 34.54
C LEU A 378 -22.17 23.57 33.07
N THR A 379 -21.22 23.04 32.29
CA THR A 379 -21.09 23.36 30.87
C THR A 379 -22.27 22.84 30.04
N VAL A 380 -22.73 21.63 30.32
CA VAL A 380 -23.93 21.03 29.71
C VAL A 380 -25.16 21.89 30.01
N ALA A 381 -25.33 22.32 31.28
CA ALA A 381 -26.42 23.21 31.66
C ALA A 381 -26.37 24.56 30.93
N GLN A 382 -25.18 25.12 30.74
CA GLN A 382 -25.00 26.36 29.97
C GLN A 382 -25.39 26.16 28.50
N LEU A 383 -24.96 25.07 27.87
CA LEU A 383 -25.33 24.75 26.49
C LEU A 383 -26.84 24.56 26.30
N GLN A 384 -27.51 23.95 27.27
CA GLN A 384 -28.97 23.82 27.26
C GLN A 384 -29.66 25.18 27.40
N PHE A 385 -29.17 26.04 28.31
CA PHE A 385 -29.66 27.41 28.45
C PHE A 385 -29.51 28.21 27.14
N ASP A 386 -28.34 28.15 26.52
CA ASP A 386 -28.04 28.89 25.28
C ASP A 386 -28.92 28.43 24.10
N LYS A 387 -29.29 27.14 24.07
CA LYS A 387 -30.22 26.56 23.09
C LYS A 387 -31.70 26.82 23.40
N GLY A 388 -32.03 27.40 24.55
CA GLY A 388 -33.40 27.62 25.01
C GLY A 388 -34.06 26.43 25.70
N ASP A 389 -33.34 25.34 25.96
CA ASP A 389 -33.80 24.21 26.78
C ASP A 389 -33.66 24.53 28.28
N PHE A 390 -34.48 25.47 28.75
CA PHE A 390 -34.45 25.94 30.13
C PHE A 390 -34.86 24.85 31.14
N LYS A 391 -35.72 23.90 30.73
CA LYS A 391 -36.13 22.78 31.59
C LYS A 391 -34.97 21.79 31.80
N GLY A 392 -34.25 21.45 30.74
CA GLY A 392 -33.04 20.63 30.83
C GLY A 392 -31.96 21.27 31.69
N ALA A 393 -31.70 22.57 31.50
CA ALA A 393 -30.73 23.31 32.29
C ALA A 393 -31.08 23.32 33.80
N VAL A 394 -32.36 23.54 34.16
CA VAL A 394 -32.83 23.40 35.55
C VAL A 394 -32.61 21.98 36.08
N ASN A 395 -32.90 20.95 35.29
CA ASN A 395 -32.71 19.55 35.69
C ASN A 395 -31.24 19.23 36.00
N MET A 396 -30.31 19.75 35.20
CA MET A 396 -28.86 19.59 35.41
C MET A 396 -28.34 20.34 36.64
N LEU A 397 -28.89 21.51 36.95
CA LEU A 397 -28.44 22.35 38.07
C LEU A 397 -29.13 22.01 39.39
N ASN A 398 -30.27 21.33 39.35
CA ASN A 398 -30.98 20.90 40.55
C ASN A 398 -30.12 19.93 41.38
N GLY A 399 -29.99 20.19 42.67
CA GLY A 399 -29.15 19.38 43.57
C GLY A 399 -27.64 19.61 43.43
N TYR A 400 -27.16 20.52 42.58
CA TYR A 400 -25.73 20.70 42.29
C TYR A 400 -24.84 20.89 43.53
N HIS A 401 -25.29 21.67 44.53
CA HIS A 401 -24.55 21.89 45.78
C HIS A 401 -24.51 20.67 46.70
N LYS A 402 -25.49 19.76 46.59
CA LYS A 402 -25.55 18.52 47.36
C LYS A 402 -24.59 17.50 46.77
N ASP A 403 -24.56 17.42 45.44
CA ASP A 403 -23.73 16.47 44.71
C ASP A 403 -22.25 16.89 44.70
N PHE A 404 -21.96 18.20 44.69
CA PHE A 404 -20.60 18.75 44.66
C PHE A 404 -20.35 19.73 45.82
N PRO A 405 -20.33 19.26 47.08
CA PRO A 405 -20.12 20.13 48.22
C PRO A 405 -18.74 20.80 48.13
N LYS A 406 -18.69 22.11 48.42
CA LYS A 406 -17.46 22.94 48.42
C LYS A 406 -16.79 23.16 47.05
N HIS A 407 -17.40 22.76 45.93
CA HIS A 407 -16.80 23.00 44.61
C HIS A 407 -16.81 24.52 44.24
N PRO A 408 -15.73 25.09 43.66
CA PRO A 408 -15.66 26.53 43.36
C PRO A 408 -16.75 27.04 42.40
N SER A 409 -17.30 26.15 41.57
CA SER A 409 -18.30 26.50 40.57
C SER A 409 -19.74 26.59 41.12
N ILE A 410 -19.98 26.36 42.42
CA ILE A 410 -21.32 26.47 43.02
C ILE A 410 -21.92 27.86 42.78
N ALA A 411 -21.14 28.92 42.96
CA ALA A 411 -21.62 30.28 42.71
C ALA A 411 -22.05 30.49 41.25
N LYS A 412 -21.28 29.96 40.29
CA LYS A 412 -21.61 30.01 38.86
C LYS A 412 -22.86 29.20 38.55
N ALA A 413 -22.99 28.01 39.13
CA ALA A 413 -24.16 27.14 38.97
C ALA A 413 -25.45 27.79 39.49
N TYR A 414 -25.40 28.45 40.65
CA TYR A 414 -26.56 29.16 41.21
C TYR A 414 -26.94 30.39 40.38
N THR A 415 -25.96 31.14 39.89
CA THR A 415 -26.22 32.27 38.99
C THR A 415 -26.87 31.80 37.69
N LEU A 416 -26.38 30.72 37.10
CA LEU A 416 -27.00 30.13 35.90
C LEU A 416 -28.40 29.59 36.19
N MET A 417 -28.60 28.93 37.34
CA MET A 417 -29.91 28.43 37.78
C MET A 417 -30.93 29.57 37.90
N ALA A 418 -30.54 30.66 38.57
CA ALA A 418 -31.38 31.86 38.69
C ALA A 418 -31.74 32.46 37.32
N LYS A 419 -30.74 32.64 36.44
CA LYS A 419 -30.96 33.13 35.07
C LYS A 419 -31.93 32.23 34.29
N THR A 420 -31.77 30.91 34.41
CA THR A 420 -32.63 29.91 33.75
C THR A 420 -34.06 29.97 34.29
N MET A 421 -34.25 30.06 35.60
CA MET A 421 -35.58 30.13 36.23
C MET A 421 -36.36 31.40 35.87
N LEU A 422 -35.67 32.52 35.62
CA LEU A 422 -36.31 33.77 35.18
C LEU A 422 -36.96 33.66 33.79
N GLN A 423 -36.42 32.78 32.93
CA GLN A 423 -36.98 32.50 31.60
C GLN A 423 -38.22 31.61 31.66
N LEU A 424 -38.50 30.97 32.80
CA LEU A 424 -39.66 30.10 32.99
C LEU A 424 -40.80 30.85 33.72
N PRO A 425 -42.03 30.89 33.16
CA PRO A 425 -43.12 31.71 33.69
C PRO A 425 -43.53 31.35 35.12
N ASN A 426 -43.40 30.08 35.51
CA ASN A 426 -43.84 29.57 36.82
C ASN A 426 -42.75 29.56 37.90
N MET A 427 -41.52 30.02 37.61
CA MET A 427 -40.36 29.88 38.52
C MET A 427 -39.72 31.22 38.95
N LYS A 428 -40.31 32.36 38.56
CA LYS A 428 -39.76 33.71 38.82
C LYS A 428 -39.59 34.03 40.31
N THR A 429 -40.53 33.61 41.16
CA THR A 429 -40.47 33.82 42.62
C THR A 429 -39.38 32.98 43.31
N GLN A 430 -39.11 31.78 42.79
CA GLN A 430 -38.04 30.91 43.29
C GLN A 430 -36.65 31.41 42.88
N ALA A 431 -36.53 32.02 41.69
CA ALA A 431 -35.28 32.59 41.19
C ALA A 431 -34.65 33.61 42.18
N GLY A 432 -35.46 34.44 42.85
CA GLY A 432 -34.99 35.42 43.82
C GLY A 432 -34.19 34.81 44.98
N ARG A 433 -34.57 33.61 45.45
CA ARG A 433 -33.83 32.90 46.50
C ARG A 433 -32.46 32.43 46.00
N TYR A 434 -32.38 31.89 44.79
CA TYR A 434 -31.12 31.45 44.19
C TYR A 434 -30.15 32.62 43.94
N ILE A 435 -30.65 33.80 43.58
CA ILE A 435 -29.85 35.04 43.44
C ILE A 435 -29.23 35.45 44.79
N GLN A 436 -30.03 35.47 45.86
CA GLN A 436 -29.55 35.80 47.21
C GLN A 436 -28.46 34.82 47.67
N TYR A 437 -28.64 33.52 47.43
CA TYR A 437 -27.64 32.49 47.74
C TYR A 437 -26.35 32.65 46.91
N ALA A 438 -26.45 32.92 45.61
CA ALA A 438 -25.29 33.15 44.75
C ALA A 438 -24.45 34.33 45.25
N ASN A 439 -25.11 35.47 45.54
CA ASN A 439 -24.44 36.68 46.03
C ASN A 439 -23.75 36.46 47.38
N ARG A 440 -24.38 35.73 48.30
CA ARG A 440 -23.79 35.40 49.60
C ARG A 440 -22.52 34.55 49.47
N ILE A 441 -22.49 33.57 48.55
CA ILE A 441 -21.30 32.74 48.32
C ILE A 441 -20.17 33.56 47.70
N ILE A 442 -20.49 34.45 46.76
CA ILE A 442 -19.50 35.32 46.10
C ILE A 442 -18.87 36.29 47.11
N THR A 443 -19.66 36.93 47.98
CA THR A 443 -19.13 37.85 48.99
C THR A 443 -18.26 37.14 50.01
N THR A 444 -18.66 35.94 50.47
CA THR A 444 -17.88 35.15 51.45
C THR A 444 -16.54 34.67 50.87
N ASN A 445 -16.48 34.33 49.58
CA ASN A 445 -15.24 33.91 48.92
C ASN A 445 -14.27 35.08 48.67
N ASN A 446 -14.77 36.30 48.49
CA ASN A 446 -13.93 37.49 48.31
C ASN A 446 -13.30 37.95 49.64
N THR A 447 -13.96 37.76 50.77
CA THR A 447 -13.44 38.10 52.11
C THR A 447 -12.37 37.13 52.64
N ILE A 448 -12.22 35.94 52.04
CA ILE A 448 -11.22 34.92 52.44
C ILE A 448 -9.93 35.05 51.60
N LYS A 449 -9.98 35.75 50.46
CA LYS A 449 -8.84 35.96 49.55
C LYS A 449 -8.11 37.29 49.74
N SER A 450 -8.70 38.22 50.51
CA SER A 450 -8.05 39.45 51.02
C SER A 450 -7.39 39.16 52.35
#